data_AF-A0A1V6DV58-F1
#
_entry.id   AF-A0A1V6DV58-F1
#
_cell.length_a   1.000
_cell.length_b   1.000
_cell.length_c   1.000
_cell.angle_alpha   90.00
_cell.angle_beta   90.00
_cell.angle_gamma   90.00
#
_symmetry.space_group_name_H-M   'P 1'
#
loop_
_entity.id
_entity.type
_entity.pdbx_description
1 polymer ?
#
loop_
_entity_poly.entity_id
_entity_poly.type
_entity_poly.pdbx_seq_one_letter_code
_entity_poly.pdbx_strand_id
1 'polypeptide(L)'
;MISPAKKIIPVFNKQQRRLVWTMAVLTVIAAGLLLVFSWRLSRLNFLPAWSSLSVLPALFQGETMRETAVATLPVFSSTEELSFLSSPDGRNFAYILNNNQSQQLVLNEKAGPIVDSVTFMAFSPDSRSFAYTYKLKDKERAVINGLVGKEYDWIFNPRFFTPDSRYFIYKAREKGKDRLVINSQESRLYDRIYEPFLSPDKATLIFFARDGERLWRGEIPLERSGDQ
;
A
#
# COMPACT_ATOMS: atom_id res chain seq x y z
N MET A 1 -26.86 72.77 -74.44
CA MET A 1 -26.97 71.31 -74.27
C MET A 1 -26.84 71.00 -72.78
N ILE A 2 -27.64 70.04 -72.30
CA ILE A 2 -27.68 69.44 -70.96
C ILE A 2 -28.57 70.16 -69.91
N SER A 3 -29.55 69.37 -69.45
CA SER A 3 -30.69 69.64 -68.57
C SER A 3 -30.33 69.45 -67.09
N PRO A 4 -30.88 70.21 -66.12
CA PRO A 4 -30.68 69.91 -64.71
C PRO A 4 -31.63 68.80 -64.24
N ALA A 5 -31.05 67.79 -63.59
CA ALA A 5 -31.75 66.63 -63.02
C ALA A 5 -32.74 67.03 -61.90
N LYS A 6 -33.96 66.49 -61.99
CA LYS A 6 -35.06 66.70 -61.03
C LYS A 6 -34.81 65.84 -59.78
N LYS A 7 -34.53 66.46 -58.62
CA LYS A 7 -34.51 65.78 -57.31
C LYS A 7 -35.92 65.31 -56.97
N ILE A 8 -36.15 63.99 -57.00
CA ILE A 8 -37.41 63.37 -56.58
C ILE A 8 -37.38 63.24 -55.05
N ILE A 9 -38.13 64.09 -54.35
CA ILE A 9 -38.34 63.98 -52.90
C ILE A 9 -39.54 63.05 -52.68
N PRO A 10 -39.39 61.89 -52.03
CA PRO A 10 -40.51 60.98 -51.80
C PRO A 10 -41.49 61.59 -50.78
N VAL A 11 -42.74 61.78 -51.20
CA VAL A 11 -43.84 62.22 -50.33
C VAL A 11 -44.47 60.98 -49.69
N PHE A 12 -44.13 60.71 -48.44
CA PHE A 12 -44.69 59.57 -47.69
C PHE A 12 -46.11 59.84 -47.20
N ASN A 13 -47.05 58.94 -47.51
CA ASN A 13 -48.43 58.90 -47.02
C ASN A 13 -48.48 58.66 -45.48
N LYS A 14 -49.51 59.15 -44.79
CA LYS A 14 -49.79 58.96 -43.35
C LYS A 14 -49.62 57.50 -42.88
N GLN A 15 -50.01 56.50 -43.68
CA GLN A 15 -49.77 55.09 -43.36
C GLN A 15 -48.29 54.72 -43.40
N GLN A 16 -47.53 55.15 -44.41
CA GLN A 16 -46.09 54.91 -44.49
C GLN A 16 -45.33 55.61 -43.36
N ARG A 17 -45.75 56.83 -42.98
CA ARG A 17 -45.16 57.53 -41.82
C ARG A 17 -45.40 56.79 -40.51
N ARG A 18 -46.59 56.21 -40.32
CA ARG A 18 -46.89 55.34 -39.17
C ARG A 18 -46.03 54.08 -39.17
N LEU A 19 -45.84 53.46 -40.33
CA LEU A 19 -45.05 52.24 -40.47
C LEU A 19 -43.56 52.49 -40.18
N VAL A 20 -43.02 53.59 -40.71
CA VAL A 20 -41.65 54.06 -40.40
C VAL A 20 -41.51 54.38 -38.91
N TRP A 21 -42.51 55.01 -38.29
CA TRP A 21 -42.53 55.27 -36.85
C TRP A 21 -42.57 53.99 -36.02
N THR A 22 -43.41 53.02 -36.37
CA THR A 22 -43.46 51.74 -35.66
C THR A 22 -42.18 50.95 -35.81
N MET A 23 -41.56 50.98 -37.00
CA MET A 23 -40.25 50.37 -37.22
C MET A 23 -39.19 51.04 -36.36
N ALA A 24 -39.13 52.38 -36.34
CA ALA A 24 -38.17 53.13 -35.51
C ALA A 24 -38.33 52.83 -34.01
N VAL A 25 -39.57 52.74 -33.52
CA VAL A 25 -39.84 52.37 -32.12
C VAL A 25 -39.39 50.94 -31.82
N LEU A 26 -39.64 49.99 -32.72
CA LEU A 26 -39.17 48.61 -32.59
C LEU A 26 -37.63 48.52 -32.59
N THR A 27 -36.94 49.32 -33.42
CA THR A 27 -35.47 49.33 -33.42
C THR A 27 -34.90 49.86 -32.11
N VAL A 28 -35.51 50.90 -31.53
CA VAL A 28 -35.07 51.45 -30.24
C VAL A 28 -35.32 50.45 -29.10
N ILE A 29 -36.45 49.76 -29.11
CA ILE A 29 -36.75 48.70 -28.12
C ILE A 29 -35.77 47.54 -28.26
N ALA A 30 -35.49 47.08 -29.48
CA ALA A 30 -34.53 46.00 -29.73
C ALA A 30 -33.10 46.40 -29.32
N ALA A 31 -32.67 47.64 -29.60
CA ALA A 31 -31.38 48.16 -29.17
C ALA A 31 -31.29 48.26 -27.65
N GLY A 32 -32.37 48.68 -26.98
CA GLY A 32 -32.47 48.70 -25.52
C GLY A 32 -32.38 47.31 -24.90
N LEU A 33 -33.08 46.32 -25.47
CA LEU A 33 -33.01 44.92 -25.03
C LEU A 33 -31.60 44.33 -25.23
N LEU A 34 -30.94 44.63 -26.35
CA LEU A 34 -29.57 44.22 -26.61
C LEU A 34 -28.57 44.86 -25.64
N LEU A 35 -28.77 46.13 -25.27
CA LEU A 35 -27.96 46.82 -24.26
C LEU A 35 -28.15 46.22 -22.87
N VAL A 36 -29.39 45.94 -22.45
CA VAL A 36 -29.68 45.28 -21.17
C VAL A 36 -29.14 43.86 -21.15
N PHE A 37 -29.26 43.13 -22.26
CA PHE A 37 -28.71 41.77 -22.40
C PHE A 37 -27.18 41.79 -22.38
N SER A 38 -26.54 42.75 -23.06
CA SER A 38 -25.10 42.99 -23.03
C SER A 38 -24.61 43.38 -21.64
N TRP A 39 -25.34 44.24 -20.91
CA TRP A 39 -25.02 44.62 -19.53
C TRP A 39 -25.23 43.46 -18.55
N ARG A 40 -26.20 42.58 -18.81
CA ARG A 40 -26.40 41.35 -18.02
C ARG A 40 -25.31 40.31 -18.30
N LEU A 41 -24.85 40.21 -19.55
CA LEU A 41 -23.73 39.38 -19.98
C LEU A 41 -22.38 39.90 -19.46
N SER A 42 -22.16 41.20 -19.39
CA SER A 42 -20.91 41.75 -18.84
C SER A 42 -20.79 41.59 -17.32
N ARG A 43 -21.91 41.35 -16.62
CA ARG A 43 -21.91 40.91 -15.21
C ARG A 43 -21.81 39.39 -15.05
N LEU A 44 -21.93 38.63 -16.14
CA LEU A 44 -21.69 37.21 -16.14
C LEU A 44 -20.22 37.00 -16.53
N ASN A 45 -19.36 36.79 -15.52
CA ASN A 45 -17.96 36.40 -15.71
C ASN A 45 -17.89 35.01 -16.38
N PHE A 46 -18.04 34.95 -17.70
CA PHE A 46 -17.72 33.76 -18.49
C PHE A 46 -16.25 33.82 -18.89
N LEU A 47 -15.39 33.48 -17.95
CA LEU A 47 -14.08 32.94 -18.27
C LEU A 47 -14.28 31.44 -18.57
N PRO A 48 -13.79 30.88 -19.68
CA PRO A 48 -13.50 29.46 -19.70
C PRO A 48 -12.34 29.28 -18.71
N ALA A 49 -12.63 28.83 -17.50
CA ALA A 49 -11.62 28.52 -16.50
C ALA A 49 -10.81 27.29 -16.94
N TRP A 50 -9.95 27.44 -17.93
CA TRP A 50 -8.80 26.58 -18.16
C TRP A 50 -7.67 27.04 -17.24
N SER A 51 -7.90 26.89 -15.94
CA SER A 51 -6.87 27.01 -14.90
C SER A 51 -7.28 26.22 -13.66
N SER A 52 -7.71 24.98 -13.86
CA SER A 52 -7.48 23.94 -12.88
C SER A 52 -6.90 22.75 -13.60
N LEU A 53 -5.57 22.75 -13.77
CA LEU A 53 -4.85 21.54 -13.38
C LEU A 53 -5.44 21.19 -12.02
N SER A 54 -6.23 20.12 -11.94
CA SER A 54 -6.57 19.51 -10.67
C SER A 54 -5.26 19.02 -10.08
N VAL A 55 -4.48 19.95 -9.52
CA VAL A 55 -3.61 19.68 -8.40
C VAL A 55 -4.61 19.10 -7.40
N LEU A 56 -4.59 17.78 -7.25
CA LEU A 56 -5.28 17.15 -6.13
C LEU A 56 -4.95 18.03 -4.92
N PRO A 57 -5.95 18.56 -4.18
CA PRO A 57 -5.61 19.26 -2.95
C PRO A 57 -4.68 18.33 -2.18
N ALA A 58 -3.56 18.84 -1.68
CA ALA A 58 -2.68 18.04 -0.84
C ALA A 58 -3.59 17.33 0.16
N LEU A 59 -3.49 16.01 0.29
CA LEU A 59 -4.38 15.17 1.11
C LEU A 59 -4.50 15.64 2.57
N PHE A 60 -3.69 16.62 2.96
CA PHE A 60 -3.36 17.07 4.30
C PHE A 60 -3.64 18.57 4.50
N GLN A 61 -4.81 19.07 4.10
CA GLN A 61 -5.35 20.31 4.64
C GLN A 61 -6.48 19.98 5.64
N GLY A 62 -6.13 19.58 6.88
CA GLY A 62 -7.12 19.39 7.97
C GLY A 62 -6.77 18.33 9.03
N GLU A 63 -7.68 18.17 9.99
CA GLU A 63 -7.68 17.29 11.19
C GLU A 63 -7.60 15.77 10.91
N THR A 64 -7.36 15.35 9.68
CA THR A 64 -7.44 13.95 9.22
C THR A 64 -6.17 13.14 9.47
N MET A 65 -5.06 13.79 9.80
CA MET A 65 -3.78 13.16 10.07
C MET A 65 -3.43 13.30 11.54
N ARG A 66 -3.18 12.17 12.19
CA ARG A 66 -2.60 12.11 13.53
C ARG A 66 -1.23 11.48 13.46
N GLU A 67 -0.23 12.24 13.85
CA GLU A 67 1.15 11.78 13.95
C GLU A 67 1.51 11.54 15.41
N THR A 68 2.31 10.51 15.66
CA THR A 68 2.86 10.24 16.98
C THR A 68 4.25 9.66 16.78
N ALA A 69 5.25 10.27 17.42
CA ALA A 69 6.58 9.69 17.44
C ALA A 69 6.55 8.38 18.24
N VAL A 70 6.92 7.27 17.61
CA VAL A 70 6.90 5.93 18.23
C VAL A 70 8.29 5.39 18.61
N ALA A 71 9.36 5.98 18.08
CA ALA A 71 10.75 5.68 18.45
C ALA A 71 11.70 6.76 17.96
N THR A 72 12.88 6.83 18.57
CA THR A 72 14.03 7.58 18.04
C THR A 72 14.99 6.61 17.36
N LEU A 73 15.18 6.76 16.05
CA LEU A 73 16.10 5.93 15.28
C LEU A 73 17.52 6.53 15.30
N PRO A 74 18.57 5.70 15.28
CA PRO A 74 19.94 6.20 15.13
C PRO A 74 20.13 6.86 13.75
N VAL A 75 21.11 7.76 13.67
CA VAL A 75 21.43 8.44 12.41
C VAL A 75 22.07 7.44 11.46
N PHE A 76 21.35 7.06 10.41
CA PHE A 76 21.88 6.26 9.32
C PHE A 76 22.58 7.16 8.30
N SER A 77 23.59 6.64 7.60
CA SER A 77 24.01 7.23 6.32
C SER A 77 22.78 7.28 5.41
N SER A 78 22.52 8.41 4.77
CA SER A 78 21.31 8.69 3.98
C SER A 78 21.11 7.76 2.76
N THR A 79 22.00 6.79 2.55
CA THR A 79 21.98 5.80 1.47
C THR A 79 21.57 4.41 1.91
N GLU A 80 21.42 4.13 3.23
CA GLU A 80 21.00 2.82 3.71
C GLU A 80 19.50 2.78 3.98
N GLU A 81 18.77 2.00 3.17
CA GLU A 81 17.34 1.73 3.40
C GLU A 81 17.19 0.84 4.64
N LEU A 82 16.47 1.34 5.65
CA LEU A 82 16.20 0.58 6.87
C LEU A 82 15.31 -0.62 6.53
N SER A 83 15.79 -1.84 6.76
CA SER A 83 14.95 -3.03 6.69
C SER A 83 13.93 -3.01 7.82
N PHE A 84 12.71 -2.55 7.54
CA PHE A 84 11.63 -2.30 8.49
C PHE A 84 10.44 -3.23 8.24
N LEU A 85 9.75 -3.63 9.31
CA LEU A 85 8.53 -4.43 9.26
C LEU A 85 7.56 -3.96 10.36
N SER A 86 6.31 -3.73 10.03
CA SER A 86 5.25 -3.46 11.01
C SER A 86 4.37 -4.69 11.26
N SER A 87 3.77 -4.77 12.45
CA SER A 87 2.68 -5.71 12.71
C SER A 87 1.42 -5.31 11.93
N PRO A 88 0.52 -6.26 11.64
CA PRO A 88 -0.73 -5.98 10.93
C PRO A 88 -1.62 -4.91 11.58
N ASP A 89 -1.62 -4.81 12.91
CA ASP A 89 -2.37 -3.77 13.65
C ASP A 89 -1.67 -2.40 13.68
N GLY A 90 -0.46 -2.30 13.12
CA GLY A 90 0.34 -1.07 13.07
C GLY A 90 0.93 -0.62 14.42
N ARG A 91 0.81 -1.44 15.48
CA ARG A 91 1.24 -1.05 16.84
C ARG A 91 2.64 -1.50 17.20
N ASN A 92 3.14 -2.54 16.55
CA ASN A 92 4.48 -3.08 16.76
C ASN A 92 5.29 -2.94 15.47
N PHE A 93 6.60 -2.85 15.62
CA PHE A 93 7.51 -2.80 14.49
C PHE A 93 8.86 -3.39 14.84
N ALA A 94 9.55 -3.88 13.82
CA ALA A 94 10.91 -4.36 13.90
C ALA A 94 11.75 -3.72 12.80
N TYR A 95 13.02 -3.47 13.09
CA TYR A 95 13.99 -3.05 12.09
C TYR A 95 15.36 -3.66 12.33
N ILE A 96 16.20 -3.67 11.29
CA ILE A 96 17.57 -4.17 11.38
C ILE A 96 18.54 -2.99 11.35
N LEU A 97 19.38 -2.90 12.38
CA LEU A 97 20.57 -2.06 12.37
C LEU A 97 21.69 -2.81 11.66
N ASN A 98 22.22 -2.20 10.59
CA ASN A 98 23.39 -2.70 9.89
C ASN A 98 24.63 -1.98 10.42
N ASN A 99 25.62 -2.77 10.83
CA ASN A 99 26.99 -2.33 11.04
C ASN A 99 27.87 -3.05 10.02
N ASN A 100 29.06 -2.51 9.69
CA ASN A 100 29.95 -3.01 8.62
C ASN A 100 30.12 -4.54 8.50
N GLN A 101 30.00 -5.29 9.61
CA GLN A 101 30.18 -6.75 9.66
C GLN A 101 29.11 -7.49 10.48
N SER A 102 28.09 -6.79 10.97
CA SER A 102 27.08 -7.41 11.84
C SER A 102 25.74 -6.71 11.75
N GLN A 103 24.69 -7.43 12.08
CA GLN A 103 23.32 -6.94 12.13
C GLN A 103 22.76 -7.08 13.53
N GLN A 104 21.86 -6.18 13.90
CA GLN A 104 21.09 -6.28 15.14
C GLN A 104 19.63 -5.97 14.87
N LEU A 105 18.76 -6.93 15.18
CA LEU A 105 17.32 -6.73 15.13
C LEU A 105 16.87 -5.93 16.33
N VAL A 106 16.02 -4.93 16.12
CA VAL A 106 15.35 -4.16 17.16
C VAL A 106 13.85 -4.33 17.01
N LEU A 107 13.18 -4.84 18.05
CA LEU A 107 11.73 -4.99 18.12
C LEU A 107 11.19 -4.00 19.15
N ASN A 108 10.37 -3.02 18.74
CA ASN A 108 9.82 -1.99 19.62
C ASN A 108 10.88 -1.40 20.57
N GLU A 109 11.96 -0.85 20.02
CA GLU A 109 13.10 -0.26 20.75
C GLU A 109 13.94 -1.26 21.58
N LYS A 110 13.52 -2.52 21.69
CA LYS A 110 14.29 -3.57 22.36
C LYS A 110 15.21 -4.27 21.37
N ALA A 111 16.51 -4.03 21.54
CA ALA A 111 17.53 -4.65 20.74
C ALA A 111 17.73 -6.14 21.11
N GLY A 112 17.84 -6.99 20.09
CA GLY A 112 18.21 -8.40 20.19
C GLY A 112 19.72 -8.62 20.20
N PRO A 113 20.18 -9.87 20.01
CA PRO A 113 21.61 -10.17 19.90
C PRO A 113 22.20 -9.55 18.62
N ILE A 114 23.50 -9.21 18.69
CA ILE A 114 24.31 -8.88 17.51
C ILE A 114 24.67 -10.19 16.81
N VAL A 115 24.38 -10.26 15.52
CA VAL A 115 24.49 -11.47 14.69
C VAL A 115 25.16 -11.14 13.37
N ASP A 116 25.55 -12.15 12.60
CA ASP A 116 26.19 -11.91 11.30
C ASP A 116 25.16 -11.40 10.28
N SER A 117 23.97 -12.01 10.27
CA SER A 117 22.84 -11.52 9.49
C SER A 117 21.48 -12.00 10.02
N VAL A 118 20.46 -11.17 9.91
CA VAL A 118 19.05 -11.53 10.07
C VAL A 118 18.54 -11.96 8.70
N THR A 119 18.00 -13.18 8.61
CA THR A 119 17.63 -13.80 7.33
C THR A 119 16.12 -13.79 7.07
N PHE A 120 15.30 -13.50 8.09
CA PHE A 120 13.85 -13.40 7.99
C PHE A 120 13.26 -12.73 9.22
N MET A 121 12.15 -12.01 9.06
CA MET A 121 11.31 -11.48 10.14
C MET A 121 9.84 -11.57 9.74
N ALA A 122 8.96 -11.87 10.69
CA ALA A 122 7.51 -11.86 10.49
C ALA A 122 6.76 -11.57 11.80
N PHE A 123 5.65 -10.84 11.68
CA PHE A 123 4.59 -10.83 12.70
C PHE A 123 3.53 -11.88 12.34
N SER A 124 2.88 -12.43 13.36
CA SER A 124 1.68 -13.23 13.17
C SER A 124 0.51 -12.38 12.66
N PRO A 125 -0.46 -12.97 11.95
CA PRO A 125 -1.65 -12.26 11.47
C PRO A 125 -2.42 -11.49 12.57
N ASP A 126 -2.47 -12.02 13.79
CA ASP A 126 -3.13 -11.39 14.95
C ASP A 126 -2.27 -10.31 15.64
N SER A 127 -1.07 -10.02 15.13
CA SER A 127 -0.09 -9.06 15.66
C SER A 127 0.48 -9.38 17.05
N ARG A 128 0.21 -10.56 17.61
CA ARG A 128 0.62 -10.92 18.99
C ARG A 128 1.94 -11.67 19.09
N SER A 129 2.36 -12.30 18.00
CA SER A 129 3.61 -13.05 17.95
C SER A 129 4.56 -12.45 16.92
N PHE A 130 5.85 -12.59 17.20
CA PHE A 130 6.93 -12.18 16.32
C PHE A 130 7.95 -13.31 16.21
N ALA A 131 8.37 -13.59 14.98
CA ALA A 131 9.43 -14.56 14.71
C ALA A 131 10.48 -13.97 13.78
N TYR A 132 11.72 -14.31 14.03
CA TYR A 132 12.82 -13.98 13.12
C TYR A 132 13.84 -15.13 13.08
N THR A 133 14.59 -15.20 11.99
CA THR A 133 15.74 -16.11 11.88
C THR A 133 17.00 -15.31 11.65
N TYR A 134 18.11 -15.82 12.17
CA TYR A 134 19.41 -15.19 11.99
C TYR A 134 20.51 -16.23 11.83
N LYS A 135 21.59 -15.80 11.19
CA LYS A 135 22.85 -16.52 11.08
C LYS A 135 23.86 -15.97 12.09
N LEU A 136 24.52 -16.86 12.80
CA LEU A 136 25.65 -16.57 13.67
C LEU A 136 26.71 -17.64 13.44
N LYS A 137 27.87 -17.25 12.93
CA LYS A 137 28.89 -18.14 12.37
C LYS A 137 28.27 -19.03 11.28
N ASP A 138 28.51 -20.34 11.32
CA ASP A 138 28.01 -21.30 10.34
C ASP A 138 26.66 -21.93 10.71
N LYS A 139 25.90 -21.28 11.60
CA LYS A 139 24.62 -21.80 12.10
C LYS A 139 23.52 -20.77 12.00
N GLU A 140 22.31 -21.27 11.81
CA GLU A 140 21.09 -20.47 11.87
C GLU A 140 20.22 -20.86 13.06
N ARG A 141 19.53 -19.88 13.61
CA ARG A 141 18.59 -20.04 14.72
C ARG A 141 17.30 -19.30 14.40
N ALA A 142 16.17 -19.87 14.82
CA ALA A 142 14.90 -19.16 14.88
C ALA A 142 14.69 -18.61 16.29
N VAL A 143 14.09 -17.43 16.37
CA VAL A 143 13.62 -16.85 17.63
C VAL A 143 12.14 -16.58 17.48
N ILE A 144 11.35 -17.12 18.40
CA ILE A 144 9.89 -17.02 18.38
C ILE A 144 9.47 -16.45 19.72
N ASN A 145 8.85 -15.27 19.70
CA ASN A 145 8.44 -14.53 20.90
C ASN A 145 9.58 -14.35 21.91
N GLY A 146 10.78 -14.06 21.42
CA GLY A 146 11.99 -13.88 22.23
C GLY A 146 12.67 -15.16 22.70
N LEU A 147 12.07 -16.33 22.46
CA LEU A 147 12.67 -17.62 22.80
C LEU A 147 13.59 -18.09 21.67
N VAL A 148 14.87 -18.26 21.99
CA VAL A 148 15.88 -18.72 21.03
C VAL A 148 15.78 -20.24 20.88
N GLY A 149 15.50 -20.68 19.66
CA GLY A 149 15.42 -22.10 19.30
C GLY A 149 16.79 -22.76 19.13
N LYS A 150 16.74 -24.04 18.76
CA LYS A 150 17.92 -24.87 18.45
C LYS A 150 18.72 -24.29 17.27
N GLU A 151 20.02 -24.58 17.27
CA GLU A 151 20.91 -24.33 16.13
C GLU A 151 20.73 -25.36 15.01
N TYR A 152 20.74 -24.85 13.79
CA TYR A 152 20.66 -25.62 12.56
C TYR A 152 21.79 -25.23 11.60
N ASP A 153 22.11 -26.10 10.66
CA ASP A 153 23.02 -25.76 9.56
C ASP A 153 22.41 -24.67 8.67
N TRP A 154 21.10 -24.78 8.40
CA TRP A 154 20.32 -23.79 7.64
C TRP A 154 18.84 -23.80 8.02
N ILE A 155 18.17 -22.66 7.90
CA ILE A 155 16.72 -22.52 7.92
C ILE A 155 16.24 -22.02 6.54
N PHE A 156 15.36 -22.79 5.90
CA PHE A 156 14.95 -22.56 4.51
C PHE A 156 13.62 -21.81 4.41
N ASN A 157 13.41 -21.17 3.25
CA ASN A 157 12.09 -20.71 2.85
C ASN A 157 11.23 -21.92 2.41
N PRO A 158 9.89 -21.85 2.59
CA PRO A 158 9.16 -20.78 3.26
C PRO A 158 9.24 -20.89 4.79
N ARG A 159 9.14 -19.72 5.46
CA ARG A 159 8.93 -19.56 6.90
C ARG A 159 7.68 -18.72 7.09
N PHE A 160 6.72 -19.17 7.90
CA PHE A 160 5.45 -18.45 8.00
C PHE A 160 4.70 -18.74 9.29
N PHE A 161 3.90 -17.76 9.70
CA PHE A 161 2.82 -17.99 10.65
C PHE A 161 1.61 -18.59 9.95
N THR A 162 0.95 -19.53 10.61
CA THR A 162 -0.36 -20.00 10.17
C THR A 162 -1.39 -18.87 10.22
N PRO A 163 -2.45 -18.91 9.40
CA PRO A 163 -3.46 -17.85 9.35
C PRO A 163 -4.17 -17.58 10.68
N ASP A 164 -4.25 -18.58 11.54
CA ASP A 164 -4.80 -18.49 12.91
C ASP A 164 -3.77 -18.00 13.95
N SER A 165 -2.56 -17.63 13.51
CA SER A 165 -1.46 -17.09 14.33
C SER A 165 -0.83 -18.03 15.36
N ARG A 166 -1.25 -19.30 15.42
CA ARG A 166 -0.83 -20.22 16.49
C ARG A 166 0.50 -20.90 16.25
N TYR A 167 0.89 -21.06 15.00
CA TYR A 167 2.07 -21.82 14.64
C TYR A 167 2.99 -21.03 13.73
N PHE A 168 4.26 -20.97 14.09
CA PHE A 168 5.34 -20.58 13.19
C PHE A 168 6.02 -21.81 12.64
N ILE A 169 6.02 -21.96 11.32
CA ILE A 169 6.44 -23.18 10.61
C ILE A 169 7.65 -22.87 9.74
N TYR A 170 8.67 -23.73 9.82
CA TYR A 170 9.83 -23.66 8.96
C TYR A 170 10.48 -25.01 8.74
N LYS A 171 11.25 -25.12 7.64
CA LYS A 171 12.13 -26.25 7.37
C LYS A 171 13.56 -25.90 7.79
N ALA A 172 14.22 -26.81 8.49
CA ALA A 172 15.61 -26.67 8.89
C ALA A 172 16.44 -27.88 8.48
N ARG A 173 17.75 -27.69 8.35
CA ARG A 173 18.72 -28.77 8.10
C ARG A 173 19.66 -28.95 9.27
N GLU A 174 19.91 -30.21 9.60
CA GLU A 174 20.85 -30.64 10.63
C GLU A 174 21.60 -31.88 10.14
N LYS A 175 22.93 -31.82 10.11
CA LYS A 175 23.82 -32.92 9.73
C LYS A 175 23.44 -33.53 8.37
N GLY A 176 23.11 -32.65 7.41
CA GLY A 176 22.78 -33.04 6.04
C GLY A 176 21.34 -33.56 5.83
N LYS A 177 20.50 -33.62 6.88
CA LYS A 177 19.10 -34.03 6.78
C LYS A 177 18.14 -32.90 7.11
N ASP A 178 16.96 -32.92 6.50
CA ASP A 178 15.91 -31.92 6.68
C ASP A 178 14.91 -32.35 7.76
N ARG A 179 14.33 -31.38 8.45
CA ARG A 179 13.16 -31.53 9.33
C ARG A 179 12.26 -30.32 9.27
N LEU A 180 10.97 -30.55 9.48
CA LEU A 180 10.01 -29.49 9.80
C LEU A 180 10.08 -29.17 11.29
N VAL A 181 9.93 -27.87 11.58
CA VAL A 181 9.80 -27.33 12.93
C VAL A 181 8.53 -26.49 13.00
N ILE A 182 7.76 -26.69 14.07
CA ILE A 182 6.50 -25.99 14.35
C ILE A 182 6.59 -25.41 15.76
N ASN A 183 6.67 -24.07 15.90
CA ASN A 183 6.93 -23.27 17.11
C ASN A 183 8.24 -23.56 17.86
N SER A 184 8.66 -24.81 17.99
CA SER A 184 9.92 -25.34 18.53
C SER A 184 9.93 -26.87 18.50
N GLN A 185 8.81 -27.50 18.16
CA GLN A 185 8.69 -28.95 18.08
C GLN A 185 9.23 -29.43 16.74
N GLU A 186 10.11 -30.43 16.80
CA GLU A 186 10.81 -30.97 15.64
C GLU A 186 10.15 -32.27 15.17
N SER A 187 10.00 -32.41 13.86
CA SER A 187 9.70 -33.70 13.24
C SER A 187 10.94 -34.61 13.21
N ARG A 188 10.73 -35.87 12.83
CA ARG A 188 11.84 -36.78 12.49
C ARG A 188 12.66 -36.22 11.32
N LEU A 189 13.88 -36.71 11.18
CA LEU A 189 14.75 -36.34 10.07
C LEU A 189 14.35 -37.08 8.77
N TYR A 190 14.50 -36.39 7.65
CA TYR A 190 14.32 -36.89 6.29
C TYR A 190 15.55 -36.50 5.46
N ASP A 191 15.86 -37.24 4.39
CA ASP A 191 16.95 -36.83 3.49
C ASP A 191 16.67 -35.49 2.79
N ARG A 192 15.38 -35.20 2.51
CA ARG A 192 14.94 -33.91 1.99
C ARG A 192 13.47 -33.68 2.28
N ILE A 193 13.10 -32.46 2.64
CA ILE A 193 11.70 -32.01 2.70
C ILE A 193 11.47 -30.99 1.57
N TYR A 194 10.46 -31.26 0.75
CA TYR A 194 9.98 -30.33 -0.28
C TYR A 194 9.17 -29.20 0.36
N GLU A 195 8.76 -28.20 -0.41
CA GLU A 195 8.05 -27.04 0.13
C GLU A 195 6.75 -27.45 0.86
N PRO A 196 6.65 -27.19 2.17
CA PRO A 196 5.43 -27.49 2.92
C PRO A 196 4.37 -26.41 2.64
N PHE A 197 3.10 -26.80 2.66
CA PHE A 197 1.99 -25.90 2.41
C PHE A 197 0.78 -26.26 3.27
N LEU A 198 -0.10 -25.30 3.50
CA LEU A 198 -1.36 -25.55 4.19
C LEU A 198 -2.38 -26.13 3.22
N SER A 199 -3.15 -27.09 3.70
CA SER A 199 -4.41 -27.52 3.09
C SER A 199 -5.33 -26.33 2.78
N PRO A 200 -6.24 -26.43 1.79
CA PRO A 200 -7.13 -25.32 1.42
C PRO A 200 -7.96 -24.75 2.58
N ASP A 201 -8.37 -25.62 3.52
CA ASP A 201 -9.12 -25.24 4.73
C ASP A 201 -8.22 -24.81 5.91
N LYS A 202 -6.90 -24.76 5.66
CA LYS A 202 -5.84 -24.31 6.57
C LYS A 202 -5.72 -25.10 7.88
N ALA A 203 -6.34 -26.28 7.98
CA ALA A 203 -6.34 -27.10 9.21
C ALA A 203 -5.21 -28.13 9.27
N THR A 204 -4.49 -28.33 8.18
CA THR A 204 -3.44 -29.36 8.08
C THR A 204 -2.25 -28.80 7.32
N LEU A 205 -1.05 -28.98 7.87
CA LEU A 205 0.20 -28.78 7.15
C LEU A 205 0.51 -30.04 6.35
N ILE A 206 0.64 -29.89 5.03
CA ILE A 206 0.99 -30.96 4.11
C ILE A 206 2.42 -30.75 3.63
N PHE A 207 3.19 -31.83 3.58
CA PHE A 207 4.53 -31.80 3.00
C PHE A 207 4.84 -33.11 2.29
N PHE A 208 5.81 -33.05 1.38
CA PHE A 208 6.42 -34.23 0.79
C PHE A 208 7.87 -34.32 1.24
N ALA A 209 8.35 -35.53 1.47
CA ALA A 209 9.73 -35.75 1.90
C ALA A 209 10.34 -37.00 1.28
N ARG A 210 11.61 -36.92 0.90
CA ARG A 210 12.40 -38.08 0.48
C ARG A 210 13.13 -38.66 1.69
N ASP A 211 13.09 -39.97 1.84
CA ASP A 211 13.87 -40.71 2.82
C ASP A 211 14.27 -42.06 2.22
N GLY A 212 15.56 -42.20 1.90
CA GLY A 212 16.07 -43.26 1.03
C GLY A 212 15.45 -43.18 -0.36
N GLU A 213 14.89 -44.31 -0.80
CA GLU A 213 14.23 -44.47 -2.11
C GLU A 213 12.73 -44.14 -2.07
N ARG A 214 12.20 -43.77 -0.90
CA ARG A 214 10.76 -43.53 -0.71
C ARG A 214 10.43 -42.04 -0.71
N LEU A 215 9.35 -41.70 -1.37
CA LEU A 215 8.66 -40.42 -1.23
C LEU A 215 7.51 -40.58 -0.22
N TRP A 216 7.54 -39.78 0.82
CA TRP A 216 6.52 -39.71 1.85
C TRP A 216 5.64 -38.49 1.62
N ARG A 217 4.33 -38.66 1.81
CA ARG A 217 3.41 -37.54 2.03
C ARG A 217 3.13 -37.48 3.53
N GLY A 218 3.46 -36.35 4.15
CA GLY A 218 3.19 -36.09 5.55
C GLY A 218 2.03 -35.12 5.71
N GLU A 219 1.22 -35.34 6.74
CA GLU A 219 0.13 -34.48 7.17
C GLU A 219 0.26 -34.24 8.66
N ILE A 220 0.23 -32.97 9.06
CA ILE A 220 0.24 -32.58 10.47
C ILE A 220 -1.04 -31.78 10.73
N PRO A 221 -2.01 -32.34 11.46
CA PRO A 221 -3.19 -31.61 11.90
C PRO A 221 -2.77 -30.43 12.76
N LEU A 222 -3.30 -29.25 12.45
CA LEU A 222 -3.15 -28.04 13.24
C LEU A 222 -4.45 -27.91 14.02
N GLU A 223 -4.45 -28.33 15.29
CA GLU A 223 -5.65 -28.44 16.14
C GLU A 223 -6.56 -27.23 15.97
N ARG A 224 -7.84 -27.36 15.59
CA ARG A 224 -8.76 -26.20 15.60
C ARG A 224 -9.17 -25.92 17.05
N SER A 225 -9.21 -24.66 17.46
CA SER A 225 -9.77 -24.30 18.77
C SER A 225 -11.23 -24.77 18.85
N GLY A 226 -11.54 -25.71 19.73
CA GLY A 226 -12.92 -26.07 20.07
C GLY A 226 -13.23 -27.57 20.20
N ASP A 227 -12.40 -28.34 20.89
CA ASP A 227 -12.78 -29.65 21.42
C ASP A 227 -12.06 -29.91 22.77
N GLN A 228 -12.22 -28.98 23.70
CA GLN A 228 -12.13 -29.17 25.16
C GLN A 228 -13.08 -28.20 25.86
#